data_AF-A0A522W3P0-F1
#
_entry.id   AF-A0A522W3P0-F1
#
_cell.length_a   1.000
_cell.length_b   1.000
_cell.length_c   1.000
_cell.angle_alpha   90.00
_cell.angle_beta   90.00
_cell.angle_gamma   90.00
#
_symmetry.space_group_name_H-M   'P 1'
#
loop_
_entity.id
_entity.type
_entity.pdbx_description
1 polymer ?
#
loop_
_entity_poly.entity_id
_entity_poly.type
_entity_poly.pdbx_seq_one_letter_code
_entity_poly.pdbx_strand_id
1 'polypeptide(L)'
;MTQEKDARYRMQDIRKGFTLVELLLVVGILAVVFGLALPFALNTKFTNELDTATENLITTLREAQSQAIAAEGDTPHGVYFDTTATPPTYTIYRGASWASRDTSFNAGGYGTTEFPKNVSLSTVSTIRDNEIFFSRLTGEARTTSIKSVLKGMVAIPAGSGSVSVNMNPVDLNKSFLVFGTSFNDANPSFSQISGQITAPDTLTFTRQVAAGSPAINISWYVAEFSNGIVVQRGSTSFGLLTSVDATLTNAIDLTRSIPLISFRKQGNNYDGNEFINAKLIDSTTLKLTLKNAPVNPNNMVEWQVIQFDRASVQTGDISFLSSDTAITAPVTAVNAQKSWLLYSYKTNDGTISNIGQKLVQGRITNSANITFNRDNTGSENDLTWYLVEFKDGTNLQHNSLNFTAAESLKTATISAVDVSKALAVGGYMMKGGKSSYSTDDNPGAGWMMLDITNSETLTVTRGANLGTADIGWFVIDFNSRPAVITLSVPDIGTKEITVTAEGLIY
;
A
#
# COMPACT_ATOMS: atom_id res chain seq x y z
N MET A 1 -105.55 -11.11 -50.40
CA MET A 1 -104.74 -9.88 -50.23
C MET A 1 -105.59 -8.92 -49.44
N THR A 2 -105.27 -8.42 -48.25
CA THR A 2 -104.02 -8.43 -47.48
C THR A 2 -104.34 -8.24 -45.99
N GLN A 3 -103.48 -8.85 -45.16
CA GLN A 3 -103.31 -8.74 -43.72
C GLN A 3 -103.45 -7.33 -43.11
N GLU A 4 -103.88 -7.28 -41.85
CA GLU A 4 -103.04 -6.65 -40.81
C GLU A 4 -103.33 -7.24 -39.43
N LYS A 5 -102.30 -7.86 -38.84
CA LYS A 5 -102.32 -8.47 -37.50
C LYS A 5 -101.54 -7.54 -36.58
N ASP A 6 -102.23 -7.02 -35.58
CA ASP A 6 -101.75 -6.06 -34.58
C ASP A 6 -100.60 -6.68 -33.75
N ALA A 7 -99.38 -6.18 -33.92
CA ALA A 7 -98.19 -6.61 -33.18
C ALA A 7 -97.61 -5.42 -32.39
N ARG A 8 -98.02 -5.28 -31.14
CA ARG A 8 -97.41 -4.34 -30.19
C ARG A 8 -96.06 -4.88 -29.71
N TYR A 9 -94.96 -4.31 -30.21
CA TYR A 9 -93.62 -4.53 -29.65
C TYR A 9 -93.46 -3.67 -28.39
N ARG A 10 -93.43 -4.30 -27.21
CA ARG A 10 -92.95 -3.67 -25.96
C ARG A 10 -91.43 -3.65 -25.99
N MET A 11 -90.81 -2.48 -26.11
CA MET A 11 -89.40 -2.30 -25.72
C MET A 11 -89.33 -2.40 -24.18
N GLN A 12 -88.80 -3.51 -23.67
CA GLN A 12 -88.37 -3.60 -22.28
C GLN A 12 -86.95 -3.02 -22.17
N ASP A 13 -86.82 -1.90 -21.47
CA ASP A 13 -85.53 -1.39 -21.02
C ASP A 13 -84.88 -2.41 -20.05
N ILE A 14 -83.92 -3.18 -20.56
CA ILE A 14 -83.09 -4.07 -19.74
C ILE A 14 -82.01 -3.21 -19.07
N ARG A 15 -82.28 -2.66 -17.89
CA ARG A 15 -81.21 -2.27 -16.96
C ARG A 15 -80.87 -3.48 -16.07
N LYS A 16 -80.00 -4.35 -16.57
CA LYS A 16 -79.38 -5.42 -15.75
C LYS A 16 -78.30 -4.79 -14.87
N GLY A 17 -78.52 -4.75 -13.56
CA GLY A 17 -77.49 -4.40 -12.57
C GLY A 17 -76.65 -5.62 -12.18
N PHE A 18 -75.45 -5.39 -11.66
CA PHE A 18 -74.53 -6.43 -11.17
C PHE A 18 -75.01 -7.01 -9.83
N THR A 19 -74.84 -8.31 -9.62
CA THR A 19 -75.11 -8.97 -8.33
C THR A 19 -73.94 -8.81 -7.36
N LEU A 20 -74.23 -8.86 -6.04
CA LEU A 20 -73.19 -8.76 -5.00
C LEU A 20 -72.14 -9.87 -5.12
N VAL A 21 -72.55 -11.07 -5.52
CA VAL A 21 -71.66 -12.23 -5.70
C VAL A 21 -70.72 -12.01 -6.89
N GLU A 22 -71.20 -11.47 -8.01
CA GLU A 22 -70.35 -11.10 -9.16
C GLU A 22 -69.31 -10.05 -8.77
N LEU A 23 -69.70 -9.04 -7.98
CA LEU A 23 -68.78 -8.02 -7.50
C LEU A 23 -67.66 -8.63 -6.61
N LEU A 24 -68.03 -9.50 -5.67
CA LEU A 24 -67.07 -10.18 -4.79
C LEU A 24 -66.10 -11.08 -5.57
N LEU A 25 -66.61 -11.77 -6.60
CA LEU A 25 -65.81 -12.65 -7.44
C LEU A 25 -64.80 -11.85 -8.28
N VAL A 26 -65.23 -10.71 -8.86
CA VAL A 26 -64.34 -9.79 -9.58
C VAL A 26 -63.27 -9.20 -8.67
N VAL A 27 -63.63 -8.73 -7.47
CA VAL A 27 -62.66 -8.21 -6.50
C VAL A 27 -61.68 -9.30 -6.05
N GLY A 28 -62.16 -10.53 -5.83
CA GLY A 28 -61.31 -11.67 -5.48
C GLY A 28 -60.30 -12.02 -6.57
N ILE A 29 -60.72 -12.07 -7.83
CA ILE A 29 -59.82 -12.30 -8.97
C ILE A 29 -58.81 -11.16 -9.09
N LEU A 30 -59.25 -9.90 -8.99
CA LEU A 30 -58.35 -8.74 -9.03
C LEU A 30 -57.32 -8.79 -7.90
N ALA A 31 -57.71 -9.15 -6.68
CA ALA A 31 -56.79 -9.28 -5.56
C ALA A 31 -55.68 -10.33 -5.82
N VAL A 32 -56.04 -11.48 -6.42
CA VAL A 32 -55.06 -12.51 -6.81
C VAL A 32 -54.15 -12.00 -7.92
N VAL A 33 -54.70 -11.35 -8.95
CA VAL A 33 -53.92 -10.80 -10.07
C VAL A 33 -52.96 -9.71 -9.58
N PHE A 34 -53.42 -8.78 -8.74
CA PHE A 34 -52.56 -7.74 -8.15
C PHE A 34 -51.50 -8.34 -7.23
N GLY A 35 -51.87 -9.34 -6.42
CA GLY A 35 -50.91 -10.04 -5.56
C GLY A 35 -49.76 -10.70 -6.33
N LEU A 36 -50.04 -11.25 -7.52
CA LEU A 36 -49.03 -11.85 -8.39
C LEU A 36 -48.25 -10.83 -9.23
N ALA A 37 -48.88 -9.72 -9.64
CA ALA A 37 -48.24 -8.70 -10.46
C ALA A 37 -47.31 -7.78 -9.65
N LEU A 38 -47.61 -7.54 -8.37
CA LEU A 38 -46.88 -6.58 -7.55
C LEU A 38 -45.38 -6.92 -7.39
N PRO A 39 -44.96 -8.16 -7.08
CA PRO A 39 -43.53 -8.51 -7.01
C PRO A 39 -42.80 -8.26 -8.33
N PHE A 40 -43.43 -8.57 -9.47
CA PHE A 40 -42.86 -8.34 -10.78
C PHE A 40 -42.70 -6.84 -11.11
N ALA A 41 -43.72 -6.04 -10.79
CA ALA A 41 -43.69 -4.60 -11.00
C ALA A 41 -42.63 -3.92 -10.11
N LEU A 42 -42.49 -4.35 -8.85
CA LEU A 42 -41.47 -3.85 -7.93
C LEU A 42 -40.06 -4.23 -8.40
N ASN A 43 -39.84 -5.48 -8.81
CA ASN A 43 -38.54 -5.94 -9.33
C ASN A 43 -38.12 -5.13 -10.59
N THR A 44 -39.06 -4.90 -11.51
CA THR A 44 -38.81 -4.09 -12.71
C THR A 44 -38.46 -2.65 -12.34
N LYS A 45 -39.19 -2.05 -11.40
CA LYS A 45 -38.91 -0.70 -10.92
C LYS A 45 -37.51 -0.59 -10.32
N PHE A 46 -37.14 -1.50 -9.44
CA PHE A 46 -35.83 -1.48 -8.78
C PHE A 46 -34.67 -1.77 -9.72
N THR A 47 -34.86 -2.65 -10.71
CA THR A 47 -33.89 -2.87 -11.79
C THR A 47 -33.66 -1.58 -12.58
N ASN A 48 -34.73 -0.88 -12.98
CA ASN A 48 -34.62 0.39 -13.68
C ASN A 48 -33.96 1.49 -12.83
N GLU A 49 -34.24 1.51 -11.51
CA GLU A 49 -33.58 2.44 -10.58
C GLU A 49 -32.07 2.18 -10.51
N LEU A 50 -31.65 0.90 -10.45
CA LEU A 50 -30.23 0.52 -10.43
C LEU A 50 -29.52 0.87 -11.74
N ASP A 51 -30.14 0.60 -12.89
CA ASP A 51 -29.58 0.93 -14.20
C ASP A 51 -29.47 2.46 -14.39
N THR A 52 -30.53 3.20 -14.08
CA THR A 52 -30.52 4.67 -14.17
C THR A 52 -29.48 5.29 -13.24
N ALA A 53 -29.36 4.80 -12.01
CA ALA A 53 -28.35 5.27 -11.06
C ALA A 53 -26.92 5.02 -11.57
N THR A 54 -26.70 3.87 -12.21
CA THR A 54 -25.40 3.50 -12.80
C THR A 54 -25.06 4.44 -13.96
N GLU A 55 -25.99 4.67 -14.89
CA GLU A 55 -25.80 5.54 -16.05
C GLU A 55 -25.57 7.01 -15.66
N ASN A 56 -26.32 7.51 -14.68
CA ASN A 56 -26.15 8.88 -14.17
C ASN A 56 -24.77 9.06 -13.52
N LEU A 57 -24.31 8.07 -12.76
CA LEU A 57 -22.98 8.12 -12.14
C LEU A 57 -21.86 8.04 -13.18
N ILE A 58 -21.96 7.14 -14.17
CA ILE A 58 -21.00 7.08 -15.29
C ILE A 58 -20.95 8.42 -16.02
N THR A 59 -22.11 9.03 -16.27
CA THR A 59 -22.21 10.34 -16.94
C THR A 59 -21.50 11.43 -16.12
N THR A 60 -21.72 11.46 -14.80
CA THR A 60 -21.10 12.44 -13.90
C THR A 60 -19.58 12.25 -13.80
N LEU A 61 -19.10 11.00 -13.76
CA LEU A 61 -17.67 10.71 -13.78
C LEU A 61 -17.02 11.18 -15.10
N ARG A 62 -17.68 10.94 -16.24
CA ARG A 62 -17.21 11.41 -17.55
C ARG A 62 -17.25 12.93 -17.65
N GLU A 63 -18.25 13.58 -17.05
CA GLU A 63 -18.33 15.04 -16.95
C GLU A 63 -17.14 15.59 -16.16
N ALA A 64 -16.86 15.08 -14.96
CA ALA A 64 -15.72 15.48 -14.15
C ALA A 64 -14.39 15.28 -14.89
N GLN A 65 -14.23 14.14 -15.57
CA GLN A 65 -13.06 13.87 -16.38
C GLN A 65 -12.91 14.88 -17.53
N SER A 66 -13.99 15.15 -18.26
CA SER A 66 -14.02 16.10 -19.37
C SER A 66 -13.65 17.52 -18.90
N GLN A 67 -14.20 17.97 -17.77
CA GLN A 67 -13.88 19.26 -17.15
C GLN A 67 -12.40 19.35 -16.72
N ALA A 68 -11.83 18.26 -16.20
CA ALA A 68 -10.40 18.18 -15.87
C ALA A 68 -9.51 18.27 -17.12
N ILE A 69 -9.87 17.57 -18.21
CA ILE A 69 -9.14 17.63 -19.50
C ILE A 69 -9.19 19.03 -20.09
N ALA A 70 -10.36 19.67 -20.04
CA ALA A 70 -10.56 21.05 -20.49
C ALA A 70 -9.86 22.10 -19.60
N ALA A 71 -9.31 21.68 -18.45
CA ALA A 71 -8.74 22.55 -17.42
C ALA A 71 -9.69 23.68 -17.01
N GLU A 72 -10.98 23.36 -16.84
CA GLU A 72 -11.98 24.34 -16.46
C GLU A 72 -11.62 24.97 -15.09
N GLY A 73 -11.64 26.31 -15.02
CA GLY A 73 -11.20 27.03 -13.83
C GLY A 73 -9.73 26.86 -13.45
N ASP A 74 -8.89 26.31 -14.34
CA ASP A 74 -7.47 25.94 -14.10
C ASP A 74 -7.27 25.02 -12.89
N THR A 75 -8.23 24.12 -12.67
CA THR A 75 -8.19 23.15 -11.55
C THR A 75 -8.44 21.73 -12.03
N PRO A 76 -7.94 20.71 -11.30
CA PRO A 76 -8.42 19.34 -11.47
C PRO A 76 -9.87 19.21 -10.97
N HIS A 77 -10.55 18.14 -11.39
CA HIS A 77 -11.94 17.86 -11.01
C HIS A 77 -12.08 16.45 -10.45
N GLY A 78 -13.17 16.19 -9.74
CA GLY A 78 -13.45 14.87 -9.21
C GLY A 78 -14.91 14.68 -8.81
N VAL A 79 -15.24 13.48 -8.36
CA VAL A 79 -16.55 13.12 -7.81
C VAL A 79 -16.35 12.57 -6.40
N TYR A 80 -16.94 13.25 -5.42
CA TYR A 80 -16.98 12.81 -4.03
C TYR A 80 -18.25 12.01 -3.75
N PHE A 81 -18.16 10.98 -2.93
CA PHE A 81 -19.25 10.10 -2.51
C PHE A 81 -19.53 10.29 -1.02
N ASP A 82 -20.72 10.78 -0.68
CA ASP A 82 -21.18 10.83 0.70
C ASP A 82 -21.99 9.57 1.02
N THR A 83 -21.33 8.58 1.61
CA THR A 83 -21.96 7.34 2.10
C THR A 83 -22.68 7.53 3.44
N THR A 84 -22.51 8.69 4.10
CA THR A 84 -23.13 9.00 5.39
C THR A 84 -24.47 9.69 5.25
N ALA A 85 -24.71 10.35 4.11
CA ALA A 85 -26.02 10.88 3.73
C ALA A 85 -27.07 9.78 3.59
N THR A 86 -28.34 10.09 3.89
CA THR A 86 -29.47 9.17 3.72
C THR A 86 -30.57 9.84 2.89
N PRO A 87 -30.72 9.51 1.59
CA PRO A 87 -29.94 8.52 0.84
C PRO A 87 -28.49 8.96 0.58
N PRO A 88 -27.56 8.03 0.26
CA PRO A 88 -26.20 8.38 -0.12
C PRO A 88 -26.19 9.34 -1.32
N THR A 89 -25.18 10.19 -1.41
CA THR A 89 -25.05 11.17 -2.51
C THR A 89 -23.68 11.09 -3.17
N TYR A 90 -23.59 11.64 -4.38
CA TYR A 90 -22.31 11.95 -5.01
C TYR A 90 -22.31 13.39 -5.52
N THR A 91 -21.15 14.04 -5.49
CA THR A 91 -20.99 15.45 -5.82
C THR A 91 -19.78 15.66 -6.71
N ILE A 92 -19.97 16.22 -7.91
CA ILE A 92 -18.86 16.71 -8.73
C ILE A 92 -18.22 17.92 -8.06
N TYR A 93 -16.89 17.99 -8.01
CA TYR A 93 -16.15 19.11 -7.42
C TYR A 93 -14.95 19.51 -8.28
N ARG A 94 -14.40 20.69 -8.01
CA ARG A 94 -13.13 21.15 -8.57
C ARG A 94 -12.13 21.52 -7.48
N GLY A 95 -10.86 21.18 -7.67
CA GLY A 95 -9.77 21.34 -6.70
C GLY A 95 -8.97 20.06 -6.48
N ALA A 96 -7.88 20.15 -5.69
CA ALA A 96 -6.90 19.06 -5.54
C ALA A 96 -7.44 17.82 -4.77
N SER A 97 -8.51 18.02 -4.00
CA SER A 97 -9.30 16.99 -3.32
C SER A 97 -10.62 17.59 -2.85
N TRP A 98 -11.58 16.77 -2.43
CA TRP A 98 -12.82 17.20 -1.80
C TRP A 98 -12.54 18.07 -0.57
N ALA A 99 -11.54 17.71 0.25
CA ALA A 99 -11.18 18.47 1.44
C ALA A 99 -10.59 19.86 1.14
N SER A 100 -9.92 20.01 -0.01
CA SER A 100 -9.26 21.26 -0.46
C SER A 100 -9.95 21.90 -1.68
N ARG A 101 -11.20 21.51 -1.95
CA ARG A 101 -11.96 21.94 -3.12
C ARG A 101 -12.31 23.43 -3.07
N ASP A 102 -12.62 23.97 -4.23
CA ASP A 102 -13.29 25.26 -4.33
C ASP A 102 -14.73 25.16 -3.86
N THR A 103 -15.01 25.63 -2.65
CA THR A 103 -16.34 25.57 -2.05
C THR A 103 -17.37 26.47 -2.75
N SER A 104 -16.93 27.46 -3.54
CA SER A 104 -17.84 28.30 -4.32
C SER A 104 -18.45 27.54 -5.50
N PHE A 105 -17.73 26.56 -6.06
CA PHE A 105 -18.23 25.71 -7.13
C PHE A 105 -19.42 24.87 -6.69
N ASN A 106 -19.40 24.37 -5.45
CA ASN A 106 -20.49 23.58 -4.88
C ASN A 106 -21.48 24.41 -4.05
N ALA A 107 -21.46 25.74 -4.17
CA ALA A 107 -22.39 26.60 -3.45
C ALA A 107 -23.85 26.24 -3.79
N GLY A 108 -24.71 26.17 -2.76
CA GLY A 108 -26.11 25.80 -2.93
C GLY A 108 -26.37 24.34 -3.32
N GLY A 109 -25.38 23.44 -3.21
CA GLY A 109 -25.53 22.03 -3.55
C GLY A 109 -25.33 21.73 -5.05
N TYR A 110 -24.70 22.64 -5.80
CA TYR A 110 -24.38 22.39 -7.20
C TYR A 110 -23.57 21.10 -7.36
N GLY A 111 -23.99 20.29 -8.35
CA GLY A 111 -23.31 19.05 -8.71
C GLY A 111 -23.62 17.86 -7.80
N THR A 112 -24.43 18.04 -6.75
CA THR A 112 -24.84 16.96 -5.85
C THR A 112 -26.05 16.21 -6.39
N THR A 113 -25.95 14.88 -6.47
CA THR A 113 -27.04 13.98 -6.86
C THR A 113 -27.26 12.93 -5.78
N GLU A 114 -28.53 12.69 -5.44
CA GLU A 114 -28.95 11.63 -4.52
C GLU A 114 -29.07 10.30 -5.28
N PHE A 115 -28.58 9.21 -4.68
CA PHE A 115 -28.93 7.88 -5.15
C PHE A 115 -30.42 7.59 -4.86
N PRO A 116 -31.11 6.80 -5.71
CA PRO A 116 -32.44 6.30 -5.39
C PRO A 116 -32.43 5.59 -4.03
N LYS A 117 -33.49 5.74 -3.23
CA LYS A 117 -33.56 5.21 -1.85
C LYS A 117 -33.28 3.71 -1.71
N ASN A 118 -33.54 2.94 -2.76
CA ASN A 118 -33.34 1.48 -2.77
C ASN A 118 -31.95 1.07 -3.28
N VAL A 119 -31.17 2.01 -3.83
CA VAL A 119 -29.81 1.78 -4.31
C VAL A 119 -28.84 2.08 -3.19
N SER A 120 -28.09 1.05 -2.80
CA SER A 120 -27.01 1.13 -1.83
C SER A 120 -25.66 1.21 -2.54
N LEU A 121 -24.81 2.13 -2.10
CA LEU A 121 -23.39 2.21 -2.44
C LEU A 121 -22.60 1.33 -1.47
N SER A 122 -22.17 0.14 -1.91
CA SER A 122 -21.65 -0.90 -1.01
C SER A 122 -20.12 -0.98 -0.97
N THR A 123 -19.42 -0.67 -2.07
CA THR A 123 -17.95 -0.70 -2.12
C THR A 123 -17.36 0.47 -2.88
N VAL A 124 -16.42 1.11 -2.19
CA VAL A 124 -15.52 2.20 -2.61
C VAL A 124 -14.08 1.71 -2.28
N SER A 125 -13.82 0.41 -2.44
CA SER A 125 -12.72 -0.30 -1.75
C SER A 125 -11.31 0.01 -2.29
N THR A 126 -11.25 0.64 -3.46
CA THR A 126 -10.03 1.13 -4.12
C THR A 126 -10.01 2.65 -4.27
N ILE A 127 -10.91 3.36 -3.56
CA ILE A 127 -11.08 4.81 -3.60
C ILE A 127 -10.85 5.34 -2.17
N ARG A 128 -10.03 6.38 -2.02
CA ARG A 128 -9.61 6.92 -0.72
C ARG A 128 -10.35 8.24 -0.54
N ASP A 129 -10.68 8.60 0.69
CA ASP A 129 -11.39 9.84 1.04
C ASP A 129 -12.75 9.96 0.33
N ASN A 130 -13.34 8.81 -0.05
CA ASN A 130 -14.56 8.67 -0.83
C ASN A 130 -14.59 9.54 -2.10
N GLU A 131 -13.49 9.66 -2.84
CA GLU A 131 -13.46 10.48 -4.06
C GLU A 131 -12.72 9.85 -5.24
N ILE A 132 -13.25 10.04 -6.45
CA ILE A 132 -12.53 9.84 -7.70
C ILE A 132 -12.01 11.20 -8.16
N PHE A 133 -10.70 11.31 -8.33
CA PHE A 133 -10.03 12.52 -8.81
C PHE A 133 -9.52 12.33 -10.23
N PHE A 134 -9.64 13.35 -11.08
CA PHE A 134 -9.09 13.41 -12.42
C PHE A 134 -8.10 14.57 -12.56
N SER A 135 -6.91 14.25 -13.08
CA SER A 135 -5.82 15.20 -13.26
C SER A 135 -6.14 16.23 -14.34
N ARG A 136 -5.84 17.50 -14.06
CA ARG A 136 -5.97 18.61 -15.01
C ARG A 136 -5.15 18.33 -16.28
N LEU A 137 -5.69 18.67 -17.45
CA LEU A 137 -5.15 18.45 -18.80
C LEU A 137 -5.09 17.00 -19.29
N THR A 138 -4.93 16.01 -18.40
CA THR A 138 -4.78 14.60 -18.82
C THR A 138 -6.04 13.77 -18.63
N GLY A 139 -6.90 14.11 -17.66
CA GLY A 139 -8.08 13.30 -17.32
C GLY A 139 -7.73 11.94 -16.70
N GLU A 140 -6.48 11.72 -16.34
CA GLU A 140 -6.04 10.49 -15.66
C GLU A 140 -6.60 10.46 -14.23
N ALA A 141 -7.13 9.31 -13.83
CA ALA A 141 -7.62 9.13 -12.48
C ALA A 141 -6.43 9.05 -11.49
N ARG A 142 -6.56 9.62 -10.29
CA ARG A 142 -5.59 9.39 -9.19
C ARG A 142 -5.74 7.98 -8.62
N THR A 143 -5.25 7.02 -9.37
CA THR A 143 -4.96 5.67 -8.88
C THR A 143 -3.49 5.62 -8.46
N THR A 144 -3.13 4.67 -7.60
CA THR A 144 -1.72 4.27 -7.48
C THR A 144 -1.52 3.18 -8.52
N SER A 145 -0.64 3.41 -9.49
CA SER A 145 -0.31 2.40 -10.49
C SER A 145 1.19 2.20 -10.57
N ILE A 146 1.62 0.97 -10.28
CA ILE A 146 2.97 0.53 -10.55
C ILE A 146 3.19 0.48 -12.06
N LYS A 147 4.28 1.09 -12.53
CA LYS A 147 4.72 0.99 -13.92
C LYS A 147 5.50 -0.30 -14.12
N SER A 148 6.52 -0.51 -13.29
CA SER A 148 7.29 -1.75 -13.28
C SER A 148 8.10 -1.90 -12.00
N VAL A 149 8.48 -3.14 -11.69
CA VAL A 149 9.52 -3.47 -10.72
C VAL A 149 10.68 -4.08 -11.49
N LEU A 150 11.80 -3.36 -11.54
CA LEU A 150 13.08 -3.90 -12.00
C LEU A 150 13.72 -4.67 -10.86
N LYS A 151 14.39 -5.78 -11.15
CA LYS A 151 15.07 -6.58 -10.15
C LYS A 151 16.33 -7.24 -10.68
N GLY A 152 17.23 -7.60 -9.78
CA GLY A 152 18.41 -8.37 -10.14
C GLY A 152 19.25 -8.76 -8.94
N MET A 153 20.32 -9.48 -9.24
CA MET A 153 21.39 -9.79 -8.30
C MET A 153 22.72 -9.25 -8.86
N VAL A 154 23.55 -8.72 -7.97
CA VAL A 154 24.89 -8.25 -8.29
C VAL A 154 25.81 -8.55 -7.11
N ALA A 155 27.12 -8.63 -7.35
CA ALA A 155 28.11 -8.66 -6.29
C ALA A 155 29.02 -7.45 -6.39
N ILE A 156 29.34 -6.81 -5.26
CA ILE A 156 30.54 -5.97 -5.23
C ILE A 156 31.73 -6.94 -5.20
N PRO A 157 32.62 -6.95 -6.20
CA PRO A 157 33.74 -7.89 -6.23
C PRO A 157 34.68 -7.71 -5.03
N ALA A 158 35.42 -8.77 -4.71
CA ALA A 158 36.49 -8.68 -3.71
C ALA A 158 37.49 -7.59 -4.09
N GLY A 159 37.95 -6.82 -3.12
CA GLY A 159 38.89 -5.72 -3.34
C GLY A 159 38.28 -4.47 -4.01
N SER A 160 36.98 -4.45 -4.31
CA SER A 160 36.31 -3.32 -4.99
C SER A 160 35.46 -2.48 -4.04
N GLY A 161 35.51 -1.15 -4.21
CA GLY A 161 34.77 -0.20 -3.37
C GLY A 161 33.31 -0.01 -3.77
N SER A 162 32.97 -0.34 -5.02
CA SER A 162 31.61 -0.20 -5.54
C SER A 162 31.34 -1.14 -6.70
N VAL A 163 30.06 -1.25 -7.05
CA VAL A 163 29.58 -1.84 -8.31
C VAL A 163 28.41 -1.01 -8.82
N SER A 164 28.35 -0.80 -10.13
CA SER A 164 27.20 -0.17 -10.79
C SER A 164 26.45 -1.18 -11.65
N VAL A 165 25.13 -1.04 -11.69
CA VAL A 165 24.22 -1.88 -12.47
C VAL A 165 23.45 -0.99 -13.43
N ASN A 166 23.53 -1.31 -14.71
CA ASN A 166 22.71 -0.67 -15.73
C ASN A 166 21.30 -1.27 -15.71
N MET A 167 20.29 -0.44 -15.80
CA MET A 167 18.88 -0.81 -15.80
C MET A 167 18.08 0.05 -16.79
N ASN A 168 16.83 -0.34 -17.07
CA ASN A 168 15.95 0.50 -17.86
C ASN A 168 15.72 1.84 -17.14
N PRO A 169 15.69 2.98 -17.84
CA PRO A 169 15.47 4.28 -17.21
C PRO A 169 14.17 4.36 -16.42
N VAL A 170 14.23 4.91 -15.20
CA VAL A 170 13.08 5.16 -14.31
C VAL A 170 12.92 6.65 -13.99
N ASP A 171 11.69 7.09 -13.71
CA ASP A 171 11.45 8.41 -13.13
C ASP A 171 11.90 8.47 -11.67
N LEU A 172 12.96 9.24 -11.43
CA LEU A 172 13.55 9.43 -10.11
C LEU A 172 12.55 9.99 -9.08
N ASN A 173 11.52 10.75 -9.45
CA ASN A 173 10.55 11.24 -8.46
C ASN A 173 9.47 10.21 -8.11
N LYS A 174 9.41 9.09 -8.85
CA LYS A 174 8.39 8.05 -8.72
C LYS A 174 8.99 6.64 -8.63
N SER A 175 10.27 6.54 -8.32
CA SER A 175 10.97 5.27 -8.16
C SER A 175 11.72 5.20 -6.84
N PHE A 176 11.72 4.04 -6.19
CA PHE A 176 12.55 3.81 -5.01
C PHE A 176 13.30 2.47 -5.09
N LEU A 177 14.50 2.46 -4.51
CA LEU A 177 15.37 1.28 -4.42
C LEU A 177 15.17 0.58 -3.07
N VAL A 178 15.09 -0.75 -3.11
CA VAL A 178 15.25 -1.63 -1.94
C VAL A 178 16.26 -2.72 -2.28
N PHE A 179 17.06 -3.14 -1.29
CA PHE A 179 18.02 -4.22 -1.50
C PHE A 179 18.35 -4.95 -0.21
N GLY A 180 18.77 -6.21 -0.34
CA GLY A 180 19.32 -7.02 0.73
C GLY A 180 20.74 -7.45 0.41
N THR A 181 21.52 -7.78 1.43
CA THR A 181 22.91 -8.23 1.29
C THR A 181 23.11 -9.59 1.94
N SER A 182 23.96 -10.42 1.35
CA SER A 182 24.40 -11.69 1.91
C SER A 182 25.92 -11.75 1.95
N PHE A 183 26.48 -11.88 3.15
CA PHE A 183 27.93 -11.91 3.41
C PHE A 183 28.26 -12.66 4.71
N ASN A 184 29.53 -13.05 4.87
CA ASN A 184 30.08 -13.62 6.10
C ASN A 184 31.33 -12.83 6.50
N ASP A 185 31.13 -11.67 7.12
CA ASP A 185 32.20 -10.74 7.44
C ASP A 185 31.79 -9.82 8.60
N ALA A 186 32.62 -9.78 9.64
CA ALA A 186 32.40 -9.03 10.86
C ALA A 186 32.90 -7.57 10.78
N ASN A 187 33.58 -7.18 9.71
CA ASN A 187 34.12 -5.84 9.55
C ASN A 187 33.12 -4.92 8.82
N PRO A 188 32.52 -3.93 9.50
CA PRO A 188 31.54 -3.03 8.89
C PRO A 188 32.14 -2.16 7.77
N SER A 189 33.45 -1.93 7.73
CA SER A 189 34.10 -1.24 6.60
C SER A 189 33.92 -1.97 5.27
N PHE A 190 33.80 -3.29 5.34
CA PHE A 190 33.65 -4.16 4.18
C PHE A 190 32.18 -4.47 3.90
N SER A 191 31.37 -4.62 4.95
CA SER A 191 30.03 -5.21 4.85
C SER A 191 28.85 -4.25 5.06
N GLN A 192 29.06 -3.03 5.54
CA GLN A 192 28.04 -1.97 5.47
C GLN A 192 28.01 -1.38 4.05
N ILE A 193 26.94 -1.73 3.33
CA ILE A 193 26.71 -1.31 1.95
C ILE A 193 25.60 -0.27 1.91
N SER A 194 25.87 0.80 1.19
CA SER A 194 24.85 1.75 0.76
C SER A 194 24.48 1.55 -0.70
N GLY A 195 23.22 1.75 -1.06
CA GLY A 195 22.73 1.67 -2.44
C GLY A 195 22.03 2.97 -2.87
N GLN A 196 22.21 3.36 -4.12
CA GLN A 196 21.59 4.56 -4.71
C GLN A 196 21.14 4.32 -6.15
N ILE A 197 20.11 5.04 -6.57
CA ILE A 197 19.83 5.31 -7.99
C ILE A 197 20.63 6.57 -8.35
N THR A 198 21.81 6.41 -8.94
CA THR A 198 22.75 7.51 -9.22
C THR A 198 22.42 8.24 -10.52
N ALA A 199 21.72 7.57 -11.43
CA ALA A 199 21.14 8.13 -12.65
C ALA A 199 19.86 7.36 -12.97
N PRO A 200 18.94 7.89 -13.81
CA PRO A 200 17.70 7.21 -14.17
C PRO A 200 17.86 5.75 -14.60
N ASP A 201 19.00 5.38 -15.18
CA ASP A 201 19.32 4.06 -15.72
C ASP A 201 20.43 3.32 -14.94
N THR A 202 20.86 3.85 -13.79
CA THR A 202 22.05 3.36 -13.09
C THR A 202 21.83 3.24 -11.58
N LEU A 203 22.02 2.03 -11.06
CA LEU A 203 22.18 1.77 -9.63
C LEU A 203 23.65 1.71 -9.26
N THR A 204 24.02 2.19 -8.08
CA THR A 204 25.37 2.02 -7.53
C THR A 204 25.30 1.54 -6.09
N PHE A 205 26.03 0.47 -5.79
CA PHE A 205 26.24 -0.02 -4.43
C PHE A 205 27.69 0.24 -4.02
N THR A 206 27.89 0.78 -2.82
CA THR A 206 29.20 1.24 -2.35
C THR A 206 29.47 0.78 -0.92
N ARG A 207 30.70 0.36 -0.66
CA ARG A 207 31.27 0.13 0.68
C ARG A 207 32.35 1.17 0.96
N GLN A 208 32.70 1.39 2.23
CA GLN A 208 33.68 2.43 2.56
C GLN A 208 35.12 2.03 2.23
N VAL A 209 35.50 0.75 2.38
CA VAL A 209 36.87 0.28 2.16
C VAL A 209 36.91 -0.84 1.13
N ALA A 210 37.67 -0.63 0.06
CA ALA A 210 37.82 -1.57 -1.04
C ALA A 210 38.89 -2.65 -0.74
N ALA A 211 40.11 -2.23 -0.42
CA ALA A 211 41.25 -3.13 -0.25
C ALA A 211 41.01 -4.14 0.89
N GLY A 212 41.24 -5.43 0.61
CA GLY A 212 41.05 -6.51 1.58
C GLY A 212 39.60 -6.95 1.80
N SER A 213 38.62 -6.26 1.24
CA SER A 213 37.20 -6.62 1.38
C SER A 213 36.83 -7.88 0.59
N PRO A 214 36.01 -8.80 1.14
CA PRO A 214 35.48 -9.93 0.38
C PRO A 214 34.39 -9.50 -0.60
N ALA A 215 34.01 -10.41 -1.51
CA ALA A 215 32.84 -10.21 -2.35
C ALA A 215 31.55 -10.20 -1.51
N ILE A 216 30.61 -9.32 -1.84
CA ILE A 216 29.30 -9.23 -1.16
C ILE A 216 28.20 -9.29 -2.19
N ASN A 217 27.29 -10.26 -2.00
CA ASN A 217 26.14 -10.45 -2.87
C ASN A 217 24.99 -9.54 -2.44
N ILE A 218 24.28 -9.02 -3.43
CA ILE A 218 23.20 -8.06 -3.28
C ILE A 218 22.02 -8.54 -4.14
N SER A 219 20.83 -8.65 -3.56
CA SER A 219 19.58 -8.68 -4.32
C SER A 219 18.93 -7.30 -4.26
N TRP A 220 18.42 -6.81 -5.38
CA TRP A 220 17.86 -5.46 -5.46
C TRP A 220 16.55 -5.43 -6.25
N TYR A 221 15.70 -4.47 -5.88
CA TYR A 221 14.48 -4.11 -6.61
C TYR A 221 14.39 -2.59 -6.74
N VAL A 222 13.93 -2.13 -7.89
CA VAL A 222 13.53 -0.73 -8.12
C VAL A 222 12.07 -0.75 -8.54
N ALA A 223 11.20 -0.23 -7.68
CA ALA A 223 9.79 -0.06 -8.00
C ALA A 223 9.58 1.34 -8.58
N GLU A 224 9.10 1.41 -9.83
CA GLU A 224 8.71 2.65 -10.50
C GLU A 224 7.19 2.69 -10.66
N PHE A 225 6.58 3.81 -10.27
CA PHE A 225 5.16 4.05 -10.38
C PHE A 225 4.88 5.07 -11.49
N SER A 226 3.80 4.87 -12.24
CA SER A 226 3.31 5.89 -13.18
C SER A 226 2.74 7.10 -12.41
N ASN A 227 2.07 6.83 -11.29
CA ASN A 227 1.46 7.81 -10.40
C ASN A 227 1.23 7.26 -8.98
N GLY A 228 0.84 8.14 -8.04
CA GLY A 228 0.41 7.75 -6.70
C GLY A 228 1.52 7.62 -5.65
N ILE A 229 2.77 7.96 -6.00
CA ILE A 229 3.84 8.15 -5.01
C ILE A 229 4.67 9.40 -5.33
N VAL A 230 5.34 9.92 -4.30
CA VAL A 230 6.42 10.89 -4.41
C VAL A 230 7.62 10.36 -3.65
N VAL A 231 8.79 10.40 -4.28
CA VAL A 231 10.06 9.96 -3.67
C VAL A 231 11.02 11.14 -3.58
N GLN A 232 11.49 11.42 -2.37
CA GLN A 232 12.63 12.29 -2.13
C GLN A 232 13.83 11.44 -1.74
N ARG A 233 15.04 11.84 -2.12
CA ARG A 233 16.26 11.12 -1.77
C ARG A 233 17.42 12.06 -1.53
N GLY A 234 18.43 11.58 -0.82
CA GLY A 234 19.68 12.29 -0.62
C GLY A 234 20.69 11.49 0.18
N SER A 235 21.78 12.16 0.51
CA SER A 235 22.91 11.61 1.25
C SER A 235 23.19 12.49 2.46
N THR A 236 23.38 11.88 3.62
CA THR A 236 23.71 12.59 4.87
C THR A 236 24.84 11.88 5.60
N SER A 237 25.88 12.62 5.97
CA SER A 237 26.96 12.10 6.82
C SER A 237 26.71 12.46 8.28
N PHE A 238 26.99 11.54 9.20
CA PHE A 238 27.05 11.85 10.62
C PHE A 238 28.30 12.66 10.98
N GLY A 239 29.34 12.64 10.14
CA GLY A 239 30.66 13.11 10.56
C GLY A 239 31.08 12.38 11.84
N LEU A 240 31.20 13.13 12.94
CA LEU A 240 31.51 12.61 14.28
C LEU A 240 30.36 12.83 15.29
N LEU A 241 29.13 13.01 14.81
CA LEU A 241 27.95 13.26 15.64
C LEU A 241 27.16 11.95 15.87
N THR A 242 26.36 11.92 16.93
CA THR A 242 25.39 10.85 17.20
C THR A 242 24.00 11.11 16.62
N SER A 243 23.75 12.33 16.14
CA SER A 243 22.46 12.76 15.59
C SER A 243 22.70 13.77 14.47
N VAL A 244 22.05 13.54 13.33
CA VAL A 244 22.01 14.48 12.21
C VAL A 244 20.61 14.50 11.59
N ASP A 245 20.27 15.63 11.00
CA ASP A 245 18.98 15.83 10.34
C ASP A 245 19.21 15.90 8.82
N ALA A 246 18.43 15.13 8.08
CA ALA A 246 18.32 15.25 6.63
C ALA A 246 17.10 16.12 6.30
N THR A 247 17.33 17.23 5.62
CA THR A 247 16.27 18.14 5.17
C THR A 247 15.62 17.62 3.89
N LEU A 248 14.30 17.53 3.91
CA LEU A 248 13.47 17.19 2.76
C LEU A 248 13.20 18.48 1.96
N THR A 249 13.31 18.41 0.64
CA THR A 249 13.09 19.55 -0.25
C THR A 249 11.62 19.97 -0.30
N ASN A 250 10.72 18.99 -0.24
CA ASN A 250 9.28 19.20 -0.25
C ASN A 250 8.66 18.67 1.04
N ALA A 251 7.65 19.37 1.55
CA ALA A 251 6.91 18.91 2.71
C ALA A 251 6.18 17.59 2.41
N ILE A 252 6.26 16.64 3.34
CA ILE A 252 5.56 15.35 3.29
C ILE A 252 4.38 15.29 4.28
N ASP A 253 3.51 14.32 4.04
CA ASP A 253 2.46 13.90 4.96
C ASP A 253 2.96 12.69 5.79
N LEU A 254 3.15 12.91 7.10
CA LEU A 254 3.64 11.88 8.02
C LEU A 254 2.72 10.65 8.12
N THR A 255 1.41 10.82 7.85
CA THR A 255 0.45 9.72 7.89
C THR A 255 0.52 8.82 6.65
N ARG A 256 1.44 9.10 5.73
CA ARG A 256 1.55 8.44 4.42
C ARG A 256 2.99 8.20 3.97
N SER A 257 3.95 8.54 4.81
CA SER A 257 5.35 8.58 4.43
C SER A 257 6.19 7.63 5.26
N ILE A 258 7.19 7.03 4.62
CA ILE A 258 8.15 6.15 5.26
C ILE A 258 9.58 6.53 4.85
N PRO A 259 10.56 6.42 5.77
CA PRO A 259 11.97 6.54 5.42
C PRO A 259 12.58 5.17 5.15
N LEU A 260 13.39 5.09 4.09
CA LEU A 260 14.32 4.01 3.82
C LEU A 260 15.73 4.58 3.88
N ILE A 261 16.66 3.84 4.46
CA ILE A 261 18.06 4.22 4.44
C ILE A 261 18.94 3.00 4.14
N SER A 262 20.14 3.29 3.67
CA SER A 262 21.26 2.36 3.68
C SER A 262 22.51 3.09 4.17
N PHE A 263 23.50 2.36 4.66
CA PHE A 263 24.62 2.96 5.37
C PHE A 263 25.93 2.33 4.93
N ARG A 264 26.95 3.19 4.76
CA ARG A 264 28.35 2.77 4.63
C ARG A 264 29.19 3.59 5.61
N LYS A 265 30.19 2.96 6.21
CA LYS A 265 31.12 3.63 7.13
C LYS A 265 32.44 2.89 7.22
N GLN A 266 33.46 3.54 7.78
CA GLN A 266 34.69 2.89 8.21
C GLN A 266 34.60 2.52 9.70
N GLY A 267 34.88 1.26 10.04
CA GLY A 267 34.85 0.72 11.40
C GLY A 267 35.48 -0.68 11.46
N ASN A 268 35.55 -1.24 12.67
CA ASN A 268 36.15 -2.57 12.88
C ASN A 268 35.18 -3.59 13.47
N ASN A 269 34.17 -3.14 14.23
CA ASN A 269 33.21 -3.99 14.92
C ASN A 269 31.80 -3.46 14.67
N TYR A 270 30.79 -4.33 14.75
CA TYR A 270 29.38 -3.96 14.80
C TYR A 270 28.96 -3.62 16.24
N ASP A 271 29.07 -2.34 16.59
CA ASP A 271 28.76 -1.78 17.90
C ASP A 271 27.75 -0.62 17.80
N GLY A 272 27.71 0.26 18.80
CA GLY A 272 26.69 1.30 18.91
C GLY A 272 26.72 2.39 17.83
N ASN A 273 27.65 2.34 16.87
CA ASN A 273 27.75 3.28 15.77
C ASN A 273 27.45 2.66 14.36
N GLU A 274 27.02 1.40 14.28
CA GLU A 274 26.64 0.71 13.03
C GLU A 274 25.13 0.68 12.75
N PHE A 275 24.31 0.84 13.79
CA PHE A 275 22.86 0.67 13.73
C PHE A 275 22.19 2.04 13.82
N ILE A 276 21.56 2.45 12.73
CA ILE A 276 20.91 3.75 12.62
C ILE A 276 19.41 3.60 12.87
N ASN A 277 18.91 4.48 13.72
CA ASN A 277 17.49 4.76 13.85
C ASN A 277 17.13 5.98 12.98
N ALA A 278 16.10 5.82 12.14
CA ALA A 278 15.60 6.81 11.20
C ALA A 278 14.14 7.18 11.51
N LYS A 279 13.91 8.46 11.78
CA LYS A 279 12.61 8.98 12.21
C LYS A 279 12.21 10.24 11.45
N LEU A 280 11.04 10.23 10.81
CA LEU A 280 10.40 11.44 10.30
C LEU A 280 9.81 12.18 11.51
N ILE A 281 10.40 13.32 11.86
CA ILE A 281 9.99 14.09 13.07
C ILE A 281 9.01 15.22 12.75
N ASP A 282 9.01 15.69 11.50
CA ASP A 282 8.09 16.67 10.94
C ASP A 282 7.99 16.48 9.42
N SER A 283 7.20 17.32 8.74
CA SER A 283 6.98 17.24 7.30
C SER A 283 8.21 17.55 6.44
N THR A 284 9.31 18.02 7.02
CA THR A 284 10.51 18.45 6.30
C THR A 284 11.80 17.82 6.82
N THR A 285 11.73 16.97 7.85
CA THR A 285 12.93 16.50 8.55
C THR A 285 12.90 15.00 8.79
N LEU A 286 13.88 14.31 8.21
CA LEU A 286 14.28 12.95 8.56
C LEU A 286 15.45 13.00 9.55
N LYS A 287 15.20 12.64 10.80
CA LYS A 287 16.21 12.53 11.85
C LYS A 287 16.89 11.17 11.82
N LEU A 288 18.21 11.17 11.85
CA LEU A 288 19.06 9.98 11.87
C LEU A 288 19.85 9.97 13.18
N THR A 289 19.81 8.86 13.93
CA THR A 289 20.54 8.74 15.20
C THR A 289 21.29 7.42 15.35
N LEU A 290 22.44 7.50 16.01
CA LEU A 290 23.28 6.40 16.48
C LEU A 290 23.30 6.39 18.01
N LYS A 291 23.73 5.28 18.63
CA LYS A 291 23.98 5.27 20.08
C LYS A 291 25.32 5.93 20.39
N ASN A 292 26.36 5.56 19.63
CA ASN A 292 27.72 6.05 19.78
C ASN A 292 28.12 6.87 18.56
N ALA A 293 28.98 7.88 18.77
CA ALA A 293 29.50 8.68 17.68
C ALA A 293 30.40 7.80 16.78
N PRO A 294 30.37 7.98 15.46
CA PRO A 294 31.36 7.36 14.59
C PRO A 294 32.78 7.78 15.00
N VAL A 295 33.72 6.84 14.94
CA VAL A 295 35.15 7.12 15.18
C VAL A 295 35.83 7.77 13.97
N ASN A 296 35.18 7.74 12.81
CA ASN A 296 35.70 8.26 11.54
C ASN A 296 34.60 9.07 10.83
N PRO A 297 34.92 10.27 10.30
CA PRO A 297 33.93 11.11 9.61
C PRO A 297 33.49 10.55 8.26
N ASN A 298 34.22 9.58 7.70
CA ASN A 298 33.89 8.90 6.45
C ASN A 298 32.79 7.86 6.69
N ASN A 299 31.58 8.37 6.76
CA ASN A 299 30.36 7.61 6.84
C ASN A 299 29.28 8.33 6.04
N MET A 300 28.37 7.57 5.45
CA MET A 300 27.31 8.12 4.61
C MET A 300 26.06 7.28 4.73
N VAL A 301 24.96 7.96 5.05
CA VAL A 301 23.60 7.43 4.99
C VAL A 301 22.98 7.86 3.68
N GLU A 302 22.56 6.90 2.89
CA GLU A 302 21.76 7.14 1.69
C GLU A 302 20.30 6.94 2.04
N TRP A 303 19.49 8.00 1.93
CA TRP A 303 18.11 7.98 2.36
C TRP A 303 17.15 8.21 1.19
N GLN A 304 15.97 7.60 1.32
CA GLN A 304 14.81 7.82 0.48
C GLN A 304 13.60 8.01 1.40
N VAL A 305 12.77 9.01 1.14
CA VAL A 305 11.47 9.19 1.79
C VAL A 305 10.40 9.02 0.73
N ILE A 306 9.53 8.04 0.94
CA ILE A 306 8.45 7.70 0.01
C ILE A 306 7.14 8.10 0.67
N GLN A 307 6.38 8.96 -0.01
CA GLN A 307 5.00 9.26 0.33
C GLN A 307 4.08 8.53 -0.64
N PHE A 308 3.16 7.72 -0.11
CA PHE A 308 2.14 7.03 -0.90
C PHE A 308 0.82 7.81 -0.87
N ASP A 309 0.16 7.95 -2.02
CA ASP A 309 -1.16 8.57 -2.07
C ASP A 309 -2.25 7.68 -1.47
N ARG A 310 -2.13 6.36 -1.64
CA ARG A 310 -3.14 5.39 -1.22
C ARG A 310 -2.63 4.44 -0.15
N ALA A 311 -2.05 4.99 0.91
CA ALA A 311 -1.72 4.24 2.11
C ALA A 311 -2.08 5.04 3.37
N SER A 312 -2.22 4.33 4.48
CA SER A 312 -2.16 4.92 5.82
C SER A 312 -0.94 4.37 6.56
N VAL A 313 -0.17 5.24 7.19
CA VAL A 313 1.03 4.90 7.93
C VAL A 313 0.82 5.18 9.41
N GLN A 314 0.99 4.14 10.22
CA GLN A 314 1.15 4.28 11.67
C GLN A 314 2.64 4.22 12.01
N THR A 315 3.06 4.95 13.04
CA THR A 315 4.45 4.93 13.51
C THR A 315 4.52 5.01 15.03
N GLY A 316 5.60 4.51 15.61
CA GLY A 316 5.86 4.59 17.03
C GLY A 316 7.30 4.22 17.38
N ASP A 317 7.68 4.49 18.61
CA ASP A 317 8.98 4.15 19.17
C ASP A 317 8.83 3.07 20.25
N ILE A 318 9.78 2.15 20.31
CA ILE A 318 9.91 1.15 21.38
C ILE A 318 11.37 1.07 21.82
N SER A 319 11.60 0.69 23.08
CA SER A 319 12.94 0.46 23.61
C SER A 319 13.02 -0.94 24.23
N PHE A 320 13.90 -1.78 23.70
CA PHE A 320 14.31 -3.02 24.37
C PHE A 320 15.24 -2.68 25.52
N LEU A 321 14.87 -3.11 26.72
CA LEU A 321 15.79 -3.22 27.84
C LEU A 321 16.78 -4.36 27.60
N SER A 322 17.90 -4.34 28.34
CA SER A 322 18.95 -5.35 28.20
C SER A 322 18.46 -6.79 28.43
N SER A 323 17.37 -7.00 29.17
CA SER A 323 16.77 -8.30 29.45
C SER A 323 15.64 -8.73 28.51
N ASP A 324 15.11 -7.82 27.69
CA ASP A 324 13.89 -8.11 26.92
C ASP A 324 14.19 -9.05 25.77
N THR A 325 13.34 -10.05 25.55
CA THR A 325 13.42 -10.96 24.38
C THR A 325 12.39 -10.63 23.31
N ALA A 326 11.27 -9.99 23.70
CA ALA A 326 10.25 -9.53 22.79
C ALA A 326 9.49 -8.32 23.37
N ILE A 327 9.01 -7.46 22.48
CA ILE A 327 8.09 -6.35 22.76
C ILE A 327 6.94 -6.41 21.76
N THR A 328 5.71 -6.30 22.25
CA THR A 328 4.52 -6.16 21.41
C THR A 328 3.99 -4.75 21.52
N ALA A 329 3.86 -4.06 20.39
CA ALA A 329 3.28 -2.73 20.30
C ALA A 329 1.84 -2.83 19.74
N PRO A 330 0.84 -2.23 20.41
CA PRO A 330 -0.50 -2.16 19.87
C PRO A 330 -0.54 -1.18 18.70
N VAL A 331 -1.35 -1.48 17.69
CA VAL A 331 -1.64 -0.61 16.54
C VAL A 331 -3.15 -0.48 16.36
N THR A 332 -3.58 0.62 15.74
CA THR A 332 -4.96 0.70 15.22
C THR A 332 -5.15 -0.42 14.20
N ALA A 333 -6.30 -1.09 14.23
CA ALA A 333 -6.54 -2.29 13.45
C ALA A 333 -6.23 -2.08 11.95
N VAL A 334 -5.41 -2.95 11.37
CA VAL A 334 -5.04 -2.97 9.94
C VAL A 334 -5.42 -4.30 9.27
N ASN A 335 -5.57 -4.27 7.94
CA ASN A 335 -5.58 -5.49 7.15
C ASN A 335 -4.15 -6.03 6.96
N ALA A 336 -3.83 -7.15 7.61
CA ALA A 336 -2.50 -7.76 7.56
C ALA A 336 -2.05 -8.13 6.14
N GLN A 337 -2.97 -8.58 5.27
CA GLN A 337 -2.72 -8.89 3.86
C GLN A 337 -2.55 -7.64 2.97
N LYS A 338 -2.59 -6.45 3.56
CA LYS A 338 -2.27 -5.18 2.89
C LYS A 338 -1.24 -4.36 3.65
N SER A 339 -0.63 -4.92 4.69
CA SER A 339 0.18 -4.16 5.64
C SER A 339 1.65 -4.54 5.60
N TRP A 340 2.50 -3.55 5.40
CA TRP A 340 3.95 -3.69 5.39
C TRP A 340 4.54 -3.05 6.64
N LEU A 341 5.27 -3.86 7.42
CA LEU A 341 6.02 -3.38 8.58
C LEU A 341 7.49 -3.18 8.20
N LEU A 342 7.99 -1.99 8.50
CA LEU A 342 9.41 -1.66 8.42
C LEU A 342 9.85 -0.93 9.69
N TYR A 343 11.12 -1.08 10.03
CA TYR A 343 11.66 -0.46 11.22
C TYR A 343 13.15 -0.21 11.09
N SER A 344 13.63 0.68 11.95
CA SER A 344 15.04 1.01 12.10
C SER A 344 15.35 1.19 13.57
N TYR A 345 16.57 0.89 13.98
CA TYR A 345 16.94 0.96 15.39
C TYR A 345 18.42 1.26 15.55
N LYS A 346 18.74 1.81 16.71
CA LYS A 346 20.09 1.94 17.23
C LYS A 346 20.22 1.00 18.43
N THR A 347 21.43 0.50 18.64
CA THR A 347 21.76 -0.42 19.72
C THR A 347 22.93 0.12 20.52
N ASN A 348 23.04 -0.22 21.80
CA ASN A 348 24.30 -0.01 22.52
C ASN A 348 25.32 -1.13 22.21
N ASP A 349 26.54 -0.98 22.69
CA ASP A 349 27.62 -1.91 22.33
C ASP A 349 27.35 -3.35 22.77
N GLY A 350 26.62 -3.52 23.88
CA GLY A 350 26.42 -4.80 24.56
C GLY A 350 27.73 -5.57 24.74
N THR A 351 27.67 -6.90 24.71
CA THR A 351 28.86 -7.74 24.51
C THR A 351 29.31 -7.67 23.05
N ILE A 352 30.55 -7.23 22.78
CA ILE A 352 31.09 -7.04 21.41
C ILE A 352 30.78 -8.26 20.52
N SER A 353 31.28 -9.44 20.89
CA SER A 353 31.14 -10.69 20.13
C SER A 353 29.71 -11.22 20.01
N ASN A 354 28.74 -10.66 20.73
CA ASN A 354 27.38 -11.17 20.70
C ASN A 354 26.54 -10.34 19.74
N ILE A 355 26.55 -10.67 18.45
CA ILE A 355 25.68 -9.99 17.48
C ILE A 355 24.20 -10.28 17.70
N GLY A 356 23.86 -11.49 18.18
CA GLY A 356 22.47 -11.92 18.36
C GLY A 356 21.64 -11.02 19.28
N GLN A 357 22.28 -10.33 20.24
CA GLN A 357 21.57 -9.39 21.13
C GLN A 357 21.16 -8.08 20.41
N LYS A 358 21.86 -7.74 19.32
CA LYS A 358 21.68 -6.53 18.50
C LYS A 358 20.79 -6.79 17.29
N LEU A 359 20.47 -8.03 16.98
CA LEU A 359 19.64 -8.41 15.83
C LEU A 359 18.18 -8.54 16.25
N VAL A 360 17.33 -7.70 15.67
CA VAL A 360 15.89 -7.66 15.95
C VAL A 360 15.12 -8.13 14.71
N GLN A 361 14.11 -8.98 14.92
CA GLN A 361 13.09 -9.32 13.94
C GLN A 361 11.79 -8.58 14.31
N GLY A 362 11.04 -8.11 13.32
CA GLY A 362 9.72 -7.51 13.48
C GLY A 362 8.67 -8.28 12.67
N ARG A 363 7.47 -8.44 13.21
CA ARG A 363 6.37 -9.20 12.61
C ARG A 363 5.03 -8.52 12.86
N ILE A 364 4.13 -8.58 11.88
CA ILE A 364 2.71 -8.35 12.09
C ILE A 364 2.13 -9.64 12.68
N THR A 365 1.70 -9.62 13.93
CA THR A 365 1.22 -10.82 14.63
C THR A 365 -0.29 -10.97 14.59
N ASN A 366 -1.03 -9.86 14.51
CA ASN A 366 -2.45 -9.81 14.17
C ASN A 366 -2.84 -8.39 13.70
N SER A 367 -4.11 -8.16 13.39
CA SER A 367 -4.59 -6.87 12.90
C SER A 367 -4.34 -5.70 13.86
N ALA A 368 -4.20 -5.94 15.16
CA ALA A 368 -4.04 -4.90 16.18
C ALA A 368 -2.67 -4.92 16.87
N ASN A 369 -1.75 -5.80 16.47
CA ASN A 369 -0.46 -5.93 17.14
C ASN A 369 0.68 -6.21 16.16
N ILE A 370 1.80 -5.56 16.42
CA ILE A 370 3.10 -5.88 15.86
C ILE A 370 4.03 -6.32 16.98
N THR A 371 4.90 -7.28 16.70
CA THR A 371 5.84 -7.82 17.68
C THR A 371 7.25 -7.76 17.15
N PHE A 372 8.16 -7.32 18.00
CA PHE A 372 9.59 -7.32 17.76
C PHE A 372 10.24 -8.29 18.73
N ASN A 373 11.23 -9.05 18.29
CA ASN A 373 11.92 -10.04 19.13
C ASN A 373 13.37 -10.27 18.70
N ARG A 374 14.16 -10.83 19.63
CA ARG A 374 15.57 -11.20 19.44
C ARG A 374 15.86 -12.52 20.16
N ASP A 375 16.91 -13.23 19.75
CA ASP A 375 17.26 -14.53 20.32
C ASP A 375 18.15 -14.42 21.56
N ASN A 376 19.00 -13.38 21.63
CA ASN A 376 19.91 -13.16 22.75
C ASN A 376 19.58 -11.84 23.45
N THR A 377 19.84 -11.77 24.75
CA THR A 377 19.74 -10.55 25.55
C THR A 377 21.13 -9.96 25.80
N GLY A 378 21.19 -8.73 26.33
CA GLY A 378 22.46 -8.09 26.74
C GLY A 378 22.69 -6.69 26.18
N SER A 379 21.95 -6.26 25.16
CA SER A 379 21.97 -4.87 24.65
C SER A 379 20.63 -4.16 24.82
N GLU A 380 20.68 -2.83 24.91
CA GLU A 380 19.50 -1.97 24.77
C GLU A 380 19.34 -1.58 23.31
N ASN A 381 18.11 -1.57 22.80
CA ASN A 381 17.82 -1.19 21.42
C ASN A 381 16.65 -0.20 21.37
N ASP A 382 16.87 0.97 20.79
CA ASP A 382 15.81 1.97 20.55
C ASP A 382 15.38 1.89 19.08
N LEU A 383 14.11 1.57 18.86
CA LEU A 383 13.54 1.25 17.55
C LEU A 383 12.39 2.19 17.21
N THR A 384 12.35 2.65 15.98
CA THR A 384 11.21 3.37 15.39
C THR A 384 10.64 2.48 14.29
N TRP A 385 9.33 2.24 14.34
CA TRP A 385 8.61 1.42 13.37
C TRP A 385 7.64 2.25 12.55
N TYR A 386 7.38 1.79 11.33
CA TYR A 386 6.34 2.27 10.44
C TYR A 386 5.54 1.07 9.94
N LEU A 387 4.22 1.15 10.08
CA LEU A 387 3.27 0.17 9.58
C LEU A 387 2.44 0.82 8.48
N VAL A 388 2.74 0.47 7.23
CA VAL A 388 2.04 0.96 6.03
C VAL A 388 0.90 0.02 5.72
N GLU A 389 -0.34 0.50 5.69
CA GLU A 389 -1.47 -0.25 5.17
C GLU A 389 -1.91 0.35 3.83
N PHE A 390 -1.78 -0.41 2.75
CA PHE A 390 -2.19 0.01 1.43
C PHE A 390 -3.72 0.00 1.30
N LYS A 391 -4.26 1.07 0.73
CA LYS A 391 -5.70 1.33 0.52
C LYS A 391 -6.08 1.26 -0.96
N ASP A 392 -5.24 0.62 -1.76
CA ASP A 392 -5.42 0.38 -3.18
C ASP A 392 -5.44 -1.12 -3.50
N GLY A 393 -5.19 -1.47 -4.76
CA GLY A 393 -5.14 -2.84 -5.26
C GLY A 393 -3.95 -3.68 -4.76
N THR A 394 -2.99 -3.08 -4.06
CA THR A 394 -1.80 -3.76 -3.55
C THR A 394 -2.18 -4.93 -2.66
N ASN A 395 -1.60 -6.09 -2.95
CA ASN A 395 -1.69 -7.26 -2.10
C ASN A 395 -0.34 -7.51 -1.44
N LEU A 396 -0.40 -7.97 -0.21
CA LEU A 396 0.79 -8.25 0.57
C LEU A 396 0.70 -9.63 1.18
N GLN A 397 1.83 -10.32 1.15
CA GLN A 397 2.03 -11.59 1.85
C GLN A 397 3.19 -11.43 2.81
N HIS A 398 3.05 -11.93 4.03
CA HIS A 398 4.13 -11.92 5.01
C HIS A 398 4.13 -13.19 5.84
N ASN A 399 5.32 -13.63 6.23
CA ASN A 399 5.50 -14.69 7.21
C ASN A 399 6.92 -14.60 7.80
N SER A 400 7.34 -15.63 8.52
CA SER A 400 8.71 -15.82 8.98
C SER A 400 9.36 -17.03 8.33
N LEU A 401 10.68 -17.02 8.16
CA LEU A 401 11.44 -18.16 7.67
C LEU A 401 12.63 -18.47 8.58
N ASN A 402 12.57 -19.64 9.22
CA ASN A 402 13.54 -20.10 10.20
C ASN A 402 14.65 -20.93 9.54
N PHE A 403 15.89 -20.65 9.90
CA PHE A 403 17.12 -21.35 9.49
C PHE A 403 17.72 -22.09 10.68
N THR A 404 18.07 -23.34 10.47
CA THR A 404 19.00 -24.10 11.32
C THR A 404 20.42 -23.57 11.14
N ALA A 405 21.35 -23.92 12.04
CA ALA A 405 22.71 -23.41 12.01
C ALA A 405 23.44 -23.62 10.67
N ALA A 406 23.24 -24.76 9.99
CA ALA A 406 23.98 -25.10 8.78
C ALA A 406 23.40 -24.53 7.47
N GLU A 407 22.12 -24.13 7.46
CA GLU A 407 21.45 -23.67 6.25
C GLU A 407 21.90 -22.25 5.84
N SER A 408 22.23 -22.07 4.56
CA SER A 408 22.55 -20.76 3.95
C SER A 408 21.46 -20.25 3.00
N LEU A 409 20.55 -21.13 2.55
CA LEU A 409 19.45 -20.80 1.65
C LEU A 409 18.19 -21.57 2.05
N LYS A 410 17.04 -20.89 2.00
CA LYS A 410 15.72 -21.51 2.12
C LYS A 410 14.72 -20.85 1.17
N THR A 411 13.68 -21.60 0.84
CA THR A 411 12.55 -21.11 0.05
C THR A 411 11.28 -21.09 0.89
N ALA A 412 10.39 -20.15 0.58
CA ALA A 412 9.03 -20.09 1.06
C ALA A 412 8.08 -20.09 -0.15
N THR A 413 7.00 -20.88 -0.06
CA THR A 413 5.90 -20.81 -1.03
C THR A 413 5.08 -19.56 -0.75
N ILE A 414 4.84 -18.77 -1.80
CA ILE A 414 3.97 -17.60 -1.78
C ILE A 414 2.81 -17.83 -2.74
N SER A 415 1.68 -17.18 -2.50
CA SER A 415 0.62 -17.07 -3.49
C SER A 415 1.15 -16.35 -4.72
N ALA A 416 0.67 -16.73 -5.90
CA ALA A 416 1.15 -16.19 -7.16
C ALA A 416 1.13 -14.64 -7.18
N VAL A 417 2.26 -14.05 -7.55
CA VAL A 417 2.41 -12.60 -7.76
C VAL A 417 2.85 -12.30 -9.19
N ASP A 418 2.53 -11.09 -9.67
CA ASP A 418 3.14 -10.58 -10.90
C ASP A 418 4.58 -10.13 -10.60
N VAL A 419 5.56 -10.93 -11.05
CA VAL A 419 6.98 -10.67 -10.81
C VAL A 419 7.49 -9.36 -11.41
N SER A 420 6.76 -8.78 -12.38
CA SER A 420 7.08 -7.46 -12.95
C SER A 420 6.52 -6.29 -12.14
N LYS A 421 5.74 -6.58 -11.08
CA LYS A 421 5.06 -5.61 -10.22
C LYS A 421 5.24 -5.90 -8.73
N ALA A 422 6.04 -6.91 -8.39
CA ALA A 422 6.25 -7.36 -7.03
C ALA A 422 7.69 -7.22 -6.57
N LEU A 423 7.87 -6.90 -5.29
CA LEU A 423 9.16 -6.90 -4.61
C LEU A 423 9.12 -7.71 -3.31
N ALA A 424 10.29 -8.16 -2.86
CA ALA A 424 10.44 -8.87 -1.59
C ALA A 424 11.43 -8.15 -0.68
N VAL A 425 11.06 -7.98 0.58
CA VAL A 425 11.82 -7.19 1.57
C VAL A 425 11.78 -7.82 2.96
N GLY A 426 12.87 -7.63 3.70
CA GLY A 426 12.90 -7.84 5.16
C GLY A 426 12.40 -6.62 5.93
N GLY A 427 12.23 -6.77 7.25
CA GLY A 427 11.69 -5.70 8.10
C GLY A 427 12.69 -4.59 8.48
N TYR A 428 13.96 -4.93 8.78
CA TYR A 428 14.95 -3.93 9.19
C TYR A 428 15.55 -3.29 7.96
N MET A 429 14.92 -2.20 7.49
CA MET A 429 15.38 -1.41 6.34
C MET A 429 15.75 -2.30 5.14
N MET A 430 14.84 -3.22 4.79
CA MET A 430 14.95 -4.19 3.69
C MET A 430 15.83 -5.42 3.92
N LYS A 431 16.55 -5.48 5.04
CA LYS A 431 17.32 -6.65 5.51
C LYS A 431 16.79 -7.14 6.87
N GLY A 432 17.63 -7.88 7.59
CA GLY A 432 17.42 -8.19 9.00
C GLY A 432 16.77 -9.54 9.28
N GLY A 433 16.51 -9.75 10.55
CA GLY A 433 16.23 -11.05 11.16
C GLY A 433 16.92 -11.12 12.51
N LYS A 434 16.57 -12.13 13.31
CA LYS A 434 17.23 -12.45 14.58
C LYS A 434 18.11 -13.68 14.42
N SER A 435 19.12 -13.83 15.28
CA SER A 435 19.97 -15.01 15.30
C SER A 435 20.47 -15.30 16.71
N SER A 436 20.65 -16.58 17.04
CA SER A 436 21.29 -17.04 18.28
C SER A 436 22.81 -16.84 18.29
N TYR A 437 23.41 -16.45 17.17
CA TYR A 437 24.86 -16.34 17.04
C TYR A 437 25.46 -15.32 18.01
N SER A 438 26.46 -15.73 18.79
CA SER A 438 27.01 -14.96 19.91
C SER A 438 28.53 -15.01 20.10
N THR A 439 29.25 -15.69 19.20
CA THR A 439 30.70 -15.87 19.32
C THR A 439 31.51 -14.83 18.54
N ASP A 440 30.88 -14.11 17.62
CA ASP A 440 31.47 -13.01 16.86
C ASP A 440 30.39 -11.98 16.49
N ASP A 441 30.79 -10.75 16.19
CA ASP A 441 29.90 -9.62 15.95
C ASP A 441 29.36 -9.54 14.50
N ASN A 442 29.33 -10.66 13.79
CA ASN A 442 29.01 -10.75 12.38
C ASN A 442 27.49 -10.77 12.11
N PRO A 443 26.89 -9.68 11.58
CA PRO A 443 25.45 -9.61 11.36
C PRO A 443 24.99 -10.46 10.17
N GLY A 444 25.89 -10.98 9.34
CA GLY A 444 25.58 -11.91 8.25
C GLY A 444 24.86 -13.19 8.72
N ALA A 445 24.86 -13.45 10.04
CA ALA A 445 24.11 -14.54 10.66
C ALA A 445 22.58 -14.32 10.61
N GLY A 446 22.13 -13.05 10.63
CA GLY A 446 20.72 -12.67 10.59
C GLY A 446 20.36 -11.63 9.52
N TRP A 447 21.33 -11.04 8.83
CA TRP A 447 21.09 -10.21 7.65
C TRP A 447 21.09 -11.06 6.39
N MET A 448 19.99 -10.98 5.65
CA MET A 448 19.71 -11.87 4.54
C MET A 448 19.27 -11.06 3.32
N MET A 449 19.43 -11.67 2.15
CA MET A 449 18.88 -11.16 0.89
C MET A 449 17.65 -11.98 0.49
N LEU A 450 16.69 -11.32 -0.16
CA LEU A 450 15.40 -11.90 -0.56
C LEU A 450 15.22 -11.78 -2.08
N ASP A 451 14.75 -12.86 -2.71
CA ASP A 451 14.57 -12.94 -4.15
C ASP A 451 13.28 -13.68 -4.55
N ILE A 452 12.39 -13.04 -5.31
CA ILE A 452 11.22 -13.68 -5.93
C ILE A 452 11.71 -14.45 -7.17
N THR A 453 12.04 -15.73 -7.01
CA THR A 453 12.65 -16.53 -8.10
C THR A 453 11.65 -16.89 -9.20
N ASN A 454 10.37 -16.98 -8.85
CA ASN A 454 9.24 -17.11 -9.76
C ASN A 454 7.96 -16.58 -9.07
N SER A 455 6.82 -16.60 -9.75
CA SER A 455 5.55 -16.07 -9.22
C SER A 455 5.11 -16.66 -7.89
N GLU A 456 5.56 -17.87 -7.52
CA GLU A 456 5.10 -18.61 -6.33
C GLU A 456 6.21 -18.94 -5.33
N THR A 457 7.45 -18.48 -5.58
CA THR A 457 8.61 -18.85 -4.76
C THR A 457 9.43 -17.63 -4.32
N LEU A 458 9.52 -17.43 -3.01
CA LEU A 458 10.47 -16.53 -2.38
C LEU A 458 11.69 -17.34 -1.93
N THR A 459 12.88 -16.93 -2.36
CA THR A 459 14.17 -17.46 -1.91
C THR A 459 14.82 -16.47 -0.95
N VAL A 460 15.30 -16.97 0.17
CA VAL A 460 16.03 -16.20 1.19
C VAL A 460 17.41 -16.80 1.37
N THR A 461 18.44 -15.97 1.30
CA THR A 461 19.84 -16.40 1.42
C THR A 461 20.57 -15.59 2.48
N ARG A 462 21.34 -16.25 3.33
CA ARG A 462 22.25 -15.64 4.30
C ARG A 462 23.69 -16.07 4.06
N GLY A 463 24.64 -15.18 4.35
CA GLY A 463 26.04 -15.43 4.07
C GLY A 463 26.76 -16.15 5.19
N ALA A 464 26.38 -15.92 6.45
CA ALA A 464 26.96 -16.58 7.62
C ALA A 464 26.00 -17.62 8.22
N ASN A 465 26.37 -18.89 8.15
CA ASN A 465 25.62 -20.01 8.73
C ASN A 465 26.23 -20.43 10.08
N LEU A 466 26.25 -19.48 11.02
CA LEU A 466 26.99 -19.58 12.29
C LEU A 466 26.09 -19.81 13.53
N GLY A 467 24.78 -19.80 13.35
CA GLY A 467 23.77 -20.02 14.39
C GLY A 467 22.37 -20.17 13.77
N THR A 468 21.35 -20.45 14.58
CA THR A 468 19.96 -20.38 14.09
C THR A 468 19.63 -18.94 13.70
N ALA A 469 18.71 -18.76 12.75
CA ALA A 469 18.21 -17.43 12.40
C ALA A 469 16.75 -17.47 12.01
N ASP A 470 16.06 -16.34 12.13
CA ASP A 470 14.69 -16.18 11.66
C ASP A 470 14.47 -14.77 11.12
N ILE A 471 13.88 -14.68 9.93
CA ILE A 471 13.60 -13.42 9.24
C ILE A 471 12.10 -13.30 8.99
N GLY A 472 11.56 -12.13 9.36
CA GLY A 472 10.24 -11.71 8.91
C GLY A 472 10.36 -11.17 7.50
N TRP A 473 9.59 -11.72 6.56
CA TRP A 473 9.61 -11.34 5.15
C TRP A 473 8.26 -10.80 4.71
N PHE A 474 8.30 -9.92 3.72
CA PHE A 474 7.14 -9.36 3.04
C PHE A 474 7.34 -9.51 1.53
N VAL A 475 6.30 -9.96 0.82
CA VAL A 475 6.19 -9.87 -0.63
C VAL A 475 5.05 -8.91 -0.92
N ILE A 476 5.38 -7.80 -1.58
CA ILE A 476 4.45 -6.73 -1.91
C ILE A 476 4.21 -6.81 -3.41
N ASP A 477 2.97 -7.07 -3.80
CA ASP A 477 2.52 -7.07 -5.18
C ASP A 477 1.66 -5.81 -5.41
N PHE A 478 2.23 -4.83 -6.11
CA PHE A 478 1.61 -3.54 -6.38
C PHE A 478 0.58 -3.60 -7.50
N ASN A 479 0.06 -4.79 -7.83
CA ASN A 479 -0.94 -5.01 -8.86
C ASN A 479 -2.01 -3.91 -8.82
N SER A 480 -1.95 -3.04 -9.84
CA SER A 480 -2.87 -1.93 -10.04
C SER A 480 -4.26 -2.51 -10.24
N ARG A 481 -5.19 -2.21 -9.31
CA ARG A 481 -6.60 -2.47 -9.53
C ARG A 481 -7.29 -1.15 -9.84
N PRO A 482 -8.13 -1.10 -10.89
CA PRO A 482 -8.91 0.09 -11.16
C PRO A 482 -9.81 0.42 -9.96
N ALA A 483 -10.22 1.67 -9.87
CA ALA A 483 -11.24 2.06 -8.92
C ALA A 483 -12.56 1.36 -9.28
N VAL A 484 -13.16 0.63 -8.35
CA VAL A 484 -14.45 -0.05 -8.57
C VAL A 484 -15.48 0.56 -7.64
N ILE A 485 -16.58 1.03 -8.22
CA ILE A 485 -17.75 1.55 -7.52
C ILE A 485 -18.86 0.53 -7.70
N THR A 486 -19.41 0.02 -6.59
CA THR A 486 -20.48 -0.98 -6.65
C THR A 486 -21.80 -0.39 -6.16
N LEU A 487 -22.79 -0.41 -7.04
CA LEU A 487 -24.18 -0.09 -6.73
C LEU A 487 -24.96 -1.40 -6.59
N SER A 488 -25.89 -1.45 -5.64
CA SER A 488 -26.66 -2.65 -5.35
C SER A 488 -28.08 -2.31 -4.95
N VAL A 489 -29.03 -3.19 -5.28
CA VAL A 489 -30.37 -3.19 -4.69
C VAL A 489 -30.61 -4.56 -4.06
N PRO A 490 -31.02 -4.64 -2.79
CA PRO A 490 -31.31 -5.92 -2.13
C PRO A 490 -32.28 -6.78 -2.94
N ASP A 491 -31.99 -8.07 -3.05
CA ASP A 491 -32.80 -9.07 -3.79
C ASP A 491 -32.96 -8.83 -5.31
N ILE A 492 -32.26 -7.85 -5.89
CA ILE A 492 -32.26 -7.55 -7.33
C ILE A 492 -30.91 -7.86 -7.96
N GLY A 493 -29.83 -7.27 -7.44
CA GLY A 493 -28.49 -7.48 -7.98
C GLY A 493 -27.52 -6.32 -7.74
N THR A 494 -26.36 -6.41 -8.39
CA THR A 494 -25.24 -5.47 -8.30
C THR A 494 -24.82 -4.97 -9.69
N LYS A 495 -24.34 -3.73 -9.75
CA LYS A 495 -23.64 -3.14 -10.91
C LYS A 495 -22.30 -2.60 -10.44
N GLU A 496 -21.28 -2.79 -11.25
CA GLU A 496 -19.93 -2.29 -10.98
C GLU A 496 -19.55 -1.28 -12.06
N ILE A 497 -19.02 -0.14 -11.64
CA ILE A 497 -18.42 0.87 -12.51
C ILE A 497 -16.93 0.86 -12.25
N THR A 498 -16.14 0.69 -13.30
CA THR A 498 -14.69 0.61 -13.23
C THR A 498 -14.07 1.88 -13.79
N VAL A 499 -13.18 2.51 -13.01
CA VAL A 499 -12.36 3.66 -13.44
C VAL A 499 -10.89 3.27 -13.43
N THR A 500 -10.28 3.22 -14.61
CA THR A 500 -8.85 2.88 -14.79
C THR A 500 -7.93 4.06 -14.49
N ALA A 501 -6.61 3.81 -14.42
CA ALA A 501 -5.62 4.88 -14.21
C ALA A 501 -5.64 5.92 -15.34
N GLU A 502 -5.85 5.45 -16.58
CA GLU A 502 -6.00 6.26 -17.78
C GLU A 502 -7.34 7.01 -17.83
N GLY A 503 -8.20 6.81 -16.83
CA GLY A 503 -9.50 7.44 -16.73
C GLY A 503 -10.57 6.82 -17.63
N LEU A 504 -10.36 5.61 -18.18
CA LEU A 504 -11.44 4.88 -18.85
C LEU A 504 -12.51 4.49 -17.83
N ILE A 505 -13.78 4.75 -18.16
CA ILE A 505 -14.97 4.51 -17.32
C ILE A 505 -15.91 3.57 -18.06
N TYR A 506 -16.13 2.37 -17.52
CA TYR A 506 -17.01 1.34 -18.10
C TYR A 506 -17.71 0.48 -17.04
#